data_AF-A0A1E4SRT6-F1
#
_entry.id   AF-A0A1E4SRT6-F1
#
_cell.length_a   1.000
_cell.length_b   1.000
_cell.length_c   1.000
_cell.angle_alpha   90.00
_cell.angle_beta   90.00
_cell.angle_gamma   90.00
#
_symmetry.space_group_name_H-M   'P 1'
#
loop_
_entity.id
_entity.type
_entity.pdbx_description
1 polymer ?
#
loop_
_entity_poly.entity_id
_entity_poly.type
_entity_poly.pdbx_seq_one_letter_code
_entity_poly.pdbx_strand_id
1 'polypeptide(L)'
;MSNTPSTSQVLKDYIDIINTPKKASPLPSASRTATPQTSRSKHPDIQYFQRVKAKNHFTYHKSKLHGRIVDKIQSKMTVFDPYNHEQLLVRLRSFTPMNWHVPEEDDGLNELKCARNGWKCLSFSITNHTKNHLLCTNCNKLLVLKFGSESPKSASTIFPFEEETEPENEEELNRLLKQKYLQQIVIDGHSSGCSWRNFETPLEGIYYLRPYINITNELLINDYLKNLKNLIDNWVVLSEFKEYFEDSFVASSADPAFLKISNQWLLQRYFKENKENLSILLEMIPSWIYTFSMLGWALNVQTFSDQVILLLICNKCNQRIFLNLEKHSSSPQPYLHLSSSKILTPCKYPIPNPQLPGYQDEQHEETVKFNPYTEHKDWCCNVHRMTTSEVNSDLKIHQYFHDMFLNSKSNIGPNGEYVQADEDLSMDCTESLAKRRKSFDINEGIEKLNKLRKLYMLDE
;
A
#
# COMPACT_ATOMS: atom_id res chain seq x y z
N MET A 1 -9.79 -67.49 26.22
CA MET A 1 -8.45 -66.91 26.01
C MET A 1 -8.39 -66.37 24.59
N SER A 2 -8.63 -65.07 24.42
CA SER A 2 -8.74 -64.42 23.11
C SER A 2 -7.47 -63.61 22.86
N ASN A 3 -6.62 -64.12 21.97
CA ASN A 3 -5.37 -63.52 21.51
C ASN A 3 -5.63 -62.17 20.83
N THR A 4 -5.33 -61.07 21.51
CA THR A 4 -5.19 -59.75 20.87
C THR A 4 -3.90 -59.72 20.07
N PRO A 5 -3.92 -59.41 18.76
CA PRO A 5 -2.71 -59.35 17.96
C PRO A 5 -1.82 -58.21 18.45
N SER A 6 -0.53 -58.51 18.68
CA SER A 6 0.44 -57.51 19.10
C SER A 6 0.64 -56.47 18.00
N THR A 7 0.99 -55.25 18.37
CA THR A 7 1.25 -54.11 17.46
C THR A 7 2.23 -54.45 16.33
N SER A 8 3.09 -55.45 16.52
CA SER A 8 4.02 -55.96 15.50
C SER A 8 3.31 -56.69 14.35
N GLN A 9 2.20 -57.39 14.63
CA GLN A 9 1.41 -58.13 13.64
C GLN A 9 0.71 -57.15 12.68
N VAL A 10 0.10 -56.11 13.24
CA VAL A 10 -0.62 -55.07 12.46
C VAL A 10 0.33 -54.32 11.53
N LEU A 11 1.55 -54.02 12.00
CA LEU A 11 2.56 -53.35 11.18
C LEU A 11 3.09 -54.23 10.03
N LYS A 12 3.17 -55.55 10.22
CA LYS A 12 3.52 -56.50 9.14
C LYS A 12 2.43 -56.54 8.08
N ASP A 13 1.16 -56.59 8.49
CA ASP A 13 0.03 -56.58 7.55
C ASP A 13 0.00 -55.30 6.69
N TYR A 14 0.37 -54.15 7.26
CA TYR A 14 0.48 -52.89 6.49
C TYR A 14 1.66 -52.88 5.50
N ILE A 15 2.78 -53.53 5.83
CA ILE A 15 3.94 -53.64 4.94
C ILE A 15 3.60 -54.55 3.75
N ASP A 16 2.87 -55.64 3.98
CA ASP A 16 2.46 -56.57 2.92
C ASP A 16 1.46 -55.93 1.94
N ILE A 17 0.56 -55.06 2.43
CA ILE A 17 -0.35 -54.28 1.59
C ILE A 17 0.42 -53.28 0.70
N ILE A 18 1.49 -52.68 1.22
CA ILE A 18 2.31 -51.71 0.47
C ILE A 18 3.18 -52.41 -0.58
N ASN A 19 3.63 -53.63 -0.31
CA ASN A 19 4.54 -54.37 -1.18
C ASN A 19 3.84 -55.16 -2.30
N THR A 20 2.51 -55.26 -2.31
CA THR A 20 1.80 -55.88 -3.44
C THR A 20 1.84 -55.03 -4.71
N PRO A 21 2.39 -55.52 -5.85
CA PRO A 21 2.50 -54.74 -7.07
C PRO A 21 1.13 -54.60 -7.75
N LYS A 22 0.69 -53.37 -8.00
CA LYS A 22 -0.55 -53.08 -8.75
C LYS A 22 -0.37 -53.46 -10.23
N LYS A 23 -0.95 -54.58 -10.67
CA LYS A 23 -1.19 -54.83 -12.09
C LYS A 23 -2.28 -53.87 -12.58
N ALA A 24 -1.94 -53.10 -13.62
CA ALA A 24 -2.87 -52.23 -14.33
C ALA A 24 -3.84 -53.06 -15.18
N SER A 25 -5.13 -52.77 -15.09
CA SER A 25 -6.13 -53.07 -16.12
C SER A 25 -7.28 -52.05 -16.01
N PRO A 26 -7.78 -51.47 -17.11
CA PRO A 26 -8.72 -50.35 -17.06
C PRO A 26 -10.21 -50.75 -17.25
N LEU A 27 -11.08 -49.83 -16.81
CA LEU A 27 -12.54 -49.65 -17.04
C LEU A 27 -13.52 -50.41 -16.12
N PRO A 28 -14.80 -49.97 -15.98
CA PRO A 28 -15.42 -48.66 -16.24
C PRO A 28 -16.31 -48.14 -15.06
N SER A 29 -16.82 -46.92 -15.25
CA SER A 29 -17.80 -46.15 -14.48
C SER A 29 -18.89 -46.93 -13.73
N ALA A 30 -19.01 -46.71 -12.40
CA ALA A 30 -20.21 -47.02 -11.64
C ALA A 30 -20.41 -46.07 -10.43
N SER A 31 -21.63 -45.53 -10.37
CA SER A 31 -22.37 -44.91 -9.26
C SER A 31 -21.68 -44.75 -7.89
N ARG A 32 -21.59 -43.49 -7.45
CA ARG A 32 -21.37 -43.11 -6.05
C ARG A 32 -22.57 -43.55 -5.21
N THR A 33 -22.47 -44.70 -4.56
CA THR A 33 -23.27 -45.03 -3.38
C THR A 33 -22.58 -44.47 -2.13
N ALA A 34 -23.30 -43.63 -1.39
CA ALA A 34 -22.86 -43.08 -0.13
C ALA A 34 -22.67 -44.20 0.90
N THR A 35 -21.47 -44.33 1.45
CA THR A 35 -21.20 -45.18 2.62
C THR A 35 -21.61 -44.45 3.91
N PRO A 36 -22.20 -45.15 4.90
CA PRO A 36 -22.72 -44.50 6.11
C PRO A 36 -21.56 -44.07 7.04
N GLN A 37 -21.48 -42.77 7.35
CA GLN A 37 -20.49 -42.16 8.25
C GLN A 37 -20.63 -42.54 9.75
N THR A 38 -21.50 -43.48 10.12
CA THR A 38 -21.95 -43.66 11.52
C THR A 38 -21.12 -44.63 12.37
N SER A 39 -20.18 -45.41 11.80
CA SER A 39 -19.41 -46.39 12.61
C SER A 39 -18.11 -45.86 13.22
N ARG A 40 -17.53 -44.77 12.70
CA ARG A 40 -16.24 -44.23 13.21
C ARG A 40 -16.36 -43.42 14.49
N SER A 41 -17.55 -42.90 14.84
CA SER A 41 -17.74 -42.08 16.05
C SER A 41 -17.71 -42.89 17.36
N LYS A 42 -17.79 -44.22 17.28
CA LYS A 42 -17.82 -45.12 18.44
C LYS A 42 -16.45 -45.72 18.80
N HIS A 43 -15.38 -45.39 18.09
CA HIS A 43 -14.05 -45.91 18.40
C HIS A 43 -13.56 -45.31 19.75
N PRO A 44 -13.02 -46.13 20.67
CA PRO A 44 -12.58 -45.67 21.99
C PRO A 44 -11.58 -44.52 21.93
N ASP A 45 -10.62 -44.57 21.00
CA ASP A 45 -9.66 -43.47 20.80
C ASP A 45 -10.34 -42.18 20.32
N ILE A 46 -11.32 -42.29 19.42
CA ILE A 46 -12.05 -41.11 18.90
C ILE A 46 -12.87 -40.48 20.03
N GLN A 47 -13.47 -41.29 20.90
CA GLN A 47 -14.18 -40.80 22.09
C GLN A 47 -13.22 -40.18 23.12
N TYR A 48 -12.05 -40.77 23.31
CA TYR A 48 -11.01 -40.22 24.20
C TYR A 48 -10.52 -38.86 23.69
N PHE A 49 -10.15 -38.74 22.41
CA PHE A 49 -9.73 -37.45 21.84
C PHE A 49 -10.87 -36.41 21.79
N GLN A 50 -12.13 -36.83 21.64
CA GLN A 50 -13.27 -35.93 21.77
C GLN A 50 -13.43 -35.39 23.20
N ARG A 51 -13.28 -36.24 24.22
CA ARG A 51 -13.32 -35.82 25.64
C ARG A 51 -12.17 -34.89 25.98
N VAL A 52 -10.95 -35.23 25.57
CA VAL A 52 -9.75 -34.40 25.77
C VAL A 52 -9.91 -33.05 25.08
N LYS A 53 -10.42 -33.04 23.83
CA LYS A 53 -10.73 -31.82 23.11
C LYS A 53 -11.73 -30.96 23.86
N ALA A 54 -12.85 -31.55 24.33
CA ALA A 54 -13.89 -30.82 25.04
C ALA A 54 -13.38 -30.23 26.38
N LYS A 55 -12.60 -31.00 27.14
CA LYS A 55 -12.03 -30.60 28.44
C LYS A 55 -11.06 -29.41 28.31
N ASN A 56 -10.18 -29.45 27.30
CA ASN A 56 -9.09 -28.48 27.16
C ASN A 56 -9.36 -27.39 26.11
N HIS A 57 -10.54 -27.39 25.48
CA HIS A 57 -10.95 -26.41 24.47
C HIS A 57 -10.91 -24.97 25.00
N PHE A 58 -11.39 -24.74 26.22
CA PHE A 58 -11.44 -23.41 26.82
C PHE A 58 -10.04 -22.87 27.11
N THR A 59 -9.17 -23.70 27.67
CA THR A 59 -7.76 -23.38 27.93
C THR A 59 -6.99 -23.11 26.64
N TYR A 60 -7.27 -23.85 25.56
CA TYR A 60 -6.71 -23.60 24.23
C TYR A 60 -7.11 -22.22 23.67
N HIS A 61 -8.37 -21.80 23.77
CA HIS A 61 -8.76 -20.46 23.30
C HIS A 61 -8.18 -19.33 24.17
N LYS A 62 -8.06 -19.56 25.47
CA LYS A 62 -7.44 -18.61 26.41
C LYS A 62 -5.92 -18.43 26.15
N SER A 63 -5.20 -19.51 25.85
CA SER A 63 -3.77 -19.46 25.50
C SER A 63 -3.53 -18.90 24.10
N LYS A 64 -4.44 -19.17 23.15
CA LYS A 64 -4.41 -18.59 21.78
C LYS A 64 -4.59 -17.07 21.77
N LEU A 65 -5.30 -16.50 22.75
CA LEU A 65 -5.42 -15.04 22.90
C LEU A 65 -4.10 -14.39 23.36
N HIS A 66 -3.32 -15.07 24.21
CA HIS A 66 -2.03 -14.58 24.70
C HIS A 66 -0.88 -14.83 23.70
N GLY A 67 -0.86 -15.98 23.02
CA GLY A 67 0.16 -16.29 21.99
C GLY A 67 0.06 -15.42 20.72
N ARG A 68 -1.13 -14.90 20.41
CA ARG A 68 -1.35 -14.00 19.26
C ARG A 68 -0.60 -12.67 19.34
N ILE A 69 -0.13 -12.25 20.52
CA ILE A 69 0.59 -10.98 20.67
C ILE A 69 2.05 -11.15 20.24
N VAL A 70 2.70 -12.25 20.65
CA VAL A 70 4.12 -12.53 20.33
C VAL A 70 4.27 -12.98 18.87
N ASP A 71 3.38 -13.86 18.38
CA ASP A 71 3.40 -14.31 16.99
C ASP A 71 3.03 -13.20 16.00
N LYS A 72 2.18 -12.21 16.37
CA LYS A 72 1.90 -11.05 15.51
C LYS A 72 3.09 -10.09 15.37
N ILE A 73 4.00 -10.07 16.34
CA ILE A 73 5.19 -9.21 16.29
C ILE A 73 6.25 -9.86 15.38
N GLN A 74 6.38 -11.19 15.39
CA GLN A 74 7.31 -11.90 14.51
C GLN A 74 6.73 -12.21 13.10
N SER A 75 5.42 -12.45 12.97
CA SER A 75 4.77 -12.70 11.66
C SER A 75 4.56 -11.45 10.81
N LYS A 76 4.93 -10.27 11.32
CA LYS A 76 4.90 -8.99 10.59
C LYS A 76 6.29 -8.52 10.16
N MET A 77 7.30 -9.38 10.18
CA MET A 77 8.47 -9.13 9.36
C MET A 77 7.99 -9.09 7.91
N THR A 78 7.98 -7.89 7.32
CA THR A 78 7.73 -7.74 5.89
C THR A 78 8.76 -8.61 5.19
N VAL A 79 8.30 -9.63 4.45
CA VAL A 79 9.18 -10.46 3.63
C VAL A 79 9.96 -9.51 2.74
N PHE A 80 11.28 -9.50 2.88
CA PHE A 80 12.15 -8.67 2.07
C PHE A 80 11.92 -9.02 0.60
N ASP A 81 11.34 -8.06 -0.13
CA ASP A 81 11.09 -8.15 -1.56
C ASP A 81 11.34 -6.76 -2.19
N PRO A 82 12.54 -6.54 -2.77
CA PRO A 82 12.89 -5.27 -3.38
C PRO A 82 12.20 -5.04 -4.74
N TYR A 83 11.51 -6.03 -5.29
CA TYR A 83 10.80 -5.91 -6.57
C TYR A 83 9.29 -5.72 -6.39
N ASN A 84 8.82 -5.63 -5.15
CA ASN A 84 7.42 -5.43 -4.86
C ASN A 84 7.03 -3.93 -4.90
N HIS A 85 6.32 -3.53 -5.96
CA HIS A 85 5.81 -2.17 -6.12
C HIS A 85 4.92 -1.70 -4.95
N GLU A 86 3.99 -2.53 -4.47
CA GLU A 86 3.11 -2.15 -3.36
C GLU A 86 3.87 -1.93 -2.05
N GLN A 87 4.88 -2.75 -1.75
CA GLN A 87 5.71 -2.55 -0.57
C GLN A 87 6.54 -1.26 -0.65
N LEU A 88 7.03 -0.89 -1.85
CA LEU A 88 7.69 0.39 -2.07
C LEU A 88 6.73 1.56 -1.80
N LEU A 89 5.53 1.52 -2.38
CA LEU A 89 4.53 2.57 -2.16
C LEU A 89 4.11 2.69 -0.68
N VAL A 90 4.04 1.57 0.05
CA VAL A 90 3.78 1.59 1.50
C VAL A 90 4.91 2.30 2.26
N ARG A 91 6.17 2.07 1.90
CA ARG A 91 7.31 2.81 2.48
C ARG A 91 7.23 4.29 2.14
N LEU A 92 6.99 4.66 0.88
CA LEU A 92 6.85 6.05 0.44
C LEU A 92 5.73 6.81 1.17
N ARG A 93 4.58 6.18 1.40
CA ARG A 93 3.44 6.79 2.13
C ARG A 93 3.75 7.13 3.59
N SER A 94 4.79 6.53 4.17
CA SER A 94 5.18 6.80 5.57
C SER A 94 5.86 8.15 5.77
N PHE A 95 6.37 8.75 4.69
CA PHE A 95 6.96 10.07 4.72
C PHE A 95 5.85 11.11 4.62
N THR A 96 5.80 12.04 5.56
CA THR A 96 4.77 13.07 5.63
C THR A 96 5.45 14.40 5.97
N PRO A 97 4.84 15.56 5.64
CA PRO A 97 5.41 16.85 6.03
C PRO A 97 5.69 17.00 7.54
N MET A 98 5.01 16.17 8.36
CA MET A 98 5.11 16.21 9.81
C MET A 98 6.27 15.42 10.39
N ASN A 99 6.75 14.39 9.69
CA ASN A 99 7.84 13.54 10.17
C ASN A 99 9.06 13.55 9.26
N TRP A 100 8.99 14.20 8.10
CA TRP A 100 10.07 14.28 7.12
C TRP A 100 10.30 15.74 6.69
N HIS A 101 11.57 16.13 6.60
CA HIS A 101 12.03 17.40 6.05
C HIS A 101 13.54 17.32 5.80
N VAL A 102 13.97 17.61 4.58
CA VAL A 102 15.39 17.73 4.22
C VAL A 102 15.57 19.16 3.71
N PRO A 103 16.56 19.93 4.21
CA PRO A 103 16.90 21.24 3.65
C PRO A 103 17.33 21.05 2.19
N GLU A 104 16.83 21.86 1.27
CA GLU A 104 17.09 21.85 -0.19
C GLU A 104 16.98 20.47 -0.91
N GLU A 105 16.22 20.41 -2.00
CA GLU A 105 15.84 19.14 -2.64
C GLU A 105 16.89 18.51 -3.59
N ASP A 106 17.98 19.22 -3.94
CA ASP A 106 18.76 18.90 -5.15
C ASP A 106 19.91 17.86 -4.99
N ASP A 107 20.11 17.30 -3.78
CA ASP A 107 21.27 16.40 -3.53
C ASP A 107 20.94 14.90 -3.62
N GLY A 108 19.77 14.53 -4.17
CA GLY A 108 19.35 13.13 -4.33
C GLY A 108 18.95 12.42 -3.02
N LEU A 109 18.96 13.12 -1.89
CA LEU A 109 18.42 12.66 -0.61
C LEU A 109 16.95 13.03 -0.49
N ASN A 110 16.07 12.12 -0.88
CA ASN A 110 14.62 12.32 -0.81
C ASN A 110 13.90 11.06 -0.28
N GLU A 111 12.57 11.15 -0.17
CA GLU A 111 11.74 10.05 0.32
C GLU A 111 11.87 8.81 -0.55
N LEU A 112 11.99 8.98 -1.87
CA LEU A 112 12.14 7.90 -2.81
C LEU A 112 13.47 7.17 -2.60
N LYS A 113 14.58 7.88 -2.45
CA LYS A 113 15.88 7.26 -2.18
C LYS A 113 15.86 6.48 -0.87
N CYS A 114 15.25 7.03 0.18
CA CYS A 114 15.09 6.33 1.46
C CYS A 114 14.20 5.08 1.32
N ALA A 115 13.03 5.20 0.70
CA ALA A 115 12.07 4.10 0.53
C ALA A 115 12.62 2.96 -0.33
N ARG A 116 13.40 3.28 -1.38
CA ARG A 116 14.04 2.27 -2.25
C ARG A 116 15.13 1.48 -1.54
N ASN A 117 15.76 2.07 -0.53
CA ASN A 117 16.74 1.41 0.35
C ASN A 117 16.06 0.81 1.60
N GLY A 118 14.74 0.58 1.56
CA GLY A 118 14.05 -0.19 2.58
C GLY A 118 13.68 0.58 3.85
N TRP A 119 13.82 1.90 3.86
CA TRP A 119 13.46 2.74 4.99
C TRP A 119 11.99 3.17 4.95
N LYS A 120 11.32 3.18 6.09
CA LYS A 120 10.06 3.89 6.30
C LYS A 120 10.27 4.99 7.33
N CYS A 121 9.62 6.13 7.15
CA CYS A 121 9.67 7.23 8.10
C CYS A 121 8.71 6.98 9.27
N LEU A 122 9.21 7.09 10.48
CA LEU A 122 8.41 6.99 11.70
C LEU A 122 7.88 8.36 12.09
N SER A 123 6.61 8.43 12.40
CA SER A 123 6.04 9.55 13.14
C SER A 123 6.15 9.23 14.63
N PHE A 124 7.00 9.96 15.33
CA PHE A 124 7.06 9.93 16.80
C PHE A 124 6.09 10.96 17.38
N SER A 125 5.70 10.73 18.64
CA SER A 125 4.79 11.62 19.38
C SER A 125 5.26 13.08 19.36
N ILE A 126 4.28 13.98 19.28
CA ILE A 126 4.37 15.44 19.03
C ILE A 126 5.17 16.23 20.08
N THR A 127 5.55 15.61 21.21
CA THR A 127 6.48 16.24 22.18
C THR A 127 7.94 16.23 21.72
N ASN A 128 8.25 15.52 20.63
CA ASN A 128 9.56 15.49 20.03
C ASN A 128 9.47 16.15 18.65
N HIS A 129 10.00 17.36 18.51
CA HIS A 129 10.08 18.09 17.22
C HIS A 129 11.06 17.46 16.22
N THR A 130 11.57 16.27 16.54
CA THR A 130 12.63 15.62 15.80
C THR A 130 12.03 14.88 14.61
N LYS A 131 12.17 15.46 13.41
CA LYS A 131 11.81 14.84 12.13
C LYS A 131 12.87 13.80 11.71
N ASN A 132 12.67 13.17 10.55
CA ASN A 132 13.63 12.32 9.83
C ASN A 132 14.08 11.07 10.56
N HIS A 133 13.13 10.39 11.22
CA HIS A 133 13.41 9.09 11.81
C HIS A 133 13.07 7.98 10.84
N LEU A 134 14.06 7.20 10.47
CA LEU A 134 13.96 6.13 9.50
C LEU A 134 14.07 4.77 10.20
N LEU A 135 13.10 3.89 9.96
CA LEU A 135 13.14 2.49 10.40
C LEU A 135 13.33 1.59 9.19
N CYS A 136 14.36 0.74 9.22
CA CYS A 136 14.55 -0.27 8.20
C CYS A 136 13.46 -1.35 8.30
N THR A 137 12.80 -1.65 7.19
CA THR A 137 11.73 -2.66 7.12
C THR A 137 12.20 -4.11 7.29
N ASN A 138 13.49 -4.38 7.10
CA ASN A 138 14.05 -5.74 7.22
C ASN A 138 14.83 -5.93 8.54
N CYS A 139 15.83 -5.09 8.81
CA CYS A 139 16.67 -5.24 10.01
C CYS A 139 16.17 -4.47 11.25
N ASN A 140 15.10 -3.67 11.13
CA ASN A 140 14.54 -2.85 12.21
C ASN A 140 15.53 -1.87 12.87
N LYS A 141 16.65 -1.56 12.20
CA LYS A 141 17.54 -0.48 12.63
C LYS A 141 16.86 0.87 12.49
N LEU A 142 17.16 1.76 13.44
CA LEU A 142 16.73 3.14 13.46
C LEU A 142 17.89 4.03 13.01
N LEU A 143 17.61 4.92 12.07
CA LEU A 143 18.51 5.96 11.59
C LEU A 143 17.81 7.31 11.78
N VAL A 144 18.49 8.32 12.32
CA VAL A 144 17.94 9.66 12.53
C VAL A 144 18.80 10.66 11.78
N LEU A 145 18.19 11.42 10.87
CA LEU A 145 18.88 12.45 10.12
C LEU A 145 18.68 13.79 10.82
N LYS A 146 19.76 14.49 11.15
CA LYS A 146 19.73 15.81 11.79
C LYS A 146 20.47 16.79 10.91
N PHE A 147 19.82 17.90 10.59
CA PHE A 147 20.41 18.97 9.80
C PHE A 147 20.67 20.18 10.69
N GLY A 148 21.58 21.05 10.25
CA GLY A 148 21.75 22.39 10.82
C GLY A 148 20.44 23.18 10.70
N SER A 149 20.19 24.04 11.67
CA SER A 149 18.90 24.73 11.80
C SER A 149 18.69 25.79 10.72
N GLU A 150 17.66 25.64 9.90
CA GLU A 150 16.90 26.78 9.38
C GLU A 150 15.95 27.30 10.48
N SER A 151 16.45 27.56 11.69
CA SER A 151 15.58 28.18 12.69
C SER A 151 15.34 29.63 12.29
N PRO A 152 14.09 30.11 12.25
CA PRO A 152 13.84 31.54 12.31
C PRO A 152 14.49 32.03 13.61
N LYS A 153 15.14 33.19 13.55
CA LYS A 153 15.71 33.90 14.70
C LYS A 153 14.62 34.20 15.74
N SER A 154 14.16 33.21 16.50
CA SER A 154 13.24 33.42 17.61
C SER A 154 14.06 33.69 18.85
N ALA A 155 14.08 34.97 19.21
CA ALA A 155 14.66 35.55 20.41
C ALA A 155 14.51 34.66 21.67
N SER A 156 15.63 34.21 22.23
CA SER A 156 15.87 34.01 23.69
C SER A 156 17.08 33.11 24.00
N THR A 157 18.15 33.14 23.20
CA THR A 157 19.46 32.71 23.70
C THR A 157 20.02 33.83 24.59
N ILE A 158 19.88 33.64 25.91
CA ILE A 158 20.46 34.48 26.99
C ILE A 158 22.00 34.32 27.06
N PHE A 159 22.61 33.61 26.10
CA PHE A 159 24.05 33.39 26.03
C PHE A 159 24.63 34.16 24.83
N PRO A 160 25.44 35.22 25.07
CA PRO A 160 26.03 36.06 24.03
C PRO A 160 27.30 35.42 23.44
N PHE A 161 27.26 34.12 23.14
CA PHE A 161 28.42 33.39 22.59
C PHE A 161 28.09 32.62 21.29
N GLU A 162 26.92 32.83 20.70
CA GLU A 162 26.57 32.38 19.34
C GLU A 162 26.57 33.59 18.39
N GLU A 163 27.68 34.32 18.38
CA GLU A 163 28.03 35.22 17.29
C GLU A 163 28.86 34.41 16.27
N GLU A 164 28.45 34.46 14.99
CA GLU A 164 29.26 34.15 13.81
C GLU A 164 29.46 32.66 13.41
N THR A 165 28.39 31.86 13.30
CA THR A 165 28.39 30.84 12.23
C THR A 165 27.91 31.53 10.96
N GLU A 166 28.83 31.87 10.05
CA GLU A 166 28.44 32.43 8.75
C GLU A 166 27.49 31.44 8.01
N PRO A 167 26.42 31.93 7.34
CA PRO A 167 25.43 31.07 6.69
C PRO A 167 26.04 30.10 5.66
N GLU A 168 27.14 30.49 5.00
CA GLU A 168 27.91 29.63 4.08
C GLU A 168 28.44 28.35 4.78
N ASN A 169 28.75 28.42 6.08
CA ASN A 169 29.23 27.26 6.84
C ASN A 169 28.10 26.27 7.16
N GLU A 170 26.85 26.75 7.29
CA GLU A 170 25.69 25.89 7.58
C GLU A 170 25.19 25.15 6.34
N GLU A 171 25.17 25.81 5.18
CA GLU A 171 24.85 25.20 3.89
C GLU A 171 25.86 24.11 3.53
N GLU A 172 27.17 24.41 3.66
CA GLU A 172 28.23 23.44 3.43
C GLU A 172 28.17 22.26 4.41
N LEU A 173 27.87 22.53 5.69
CA LEU A 173 27.65 21.47 6.68
C LEU A 173 26.47 20.58 6.29
N ASN A 174 25.34 21.16 5.90
CA ASN A 174 24.16 20.41 5.47
C ASN A 174 24.46 19.57 4.23
N ARG A 175 25.19 20.11 3.24
CA ARG A 175 25.64 19.37 2.06
C ARG A 175 26.50 18.16 2.43
N LEU A 176 27.49 18.32 3.31
CA LEU A 176 28.33 17.22 3.80
C LEU A 176 27.53 16.19 4.62
N LEU A 177 26.57 16.65 5.44
CA LEU A 177 25.65 15.77 6.17
C LEU A 177 24.80 14.94 5.22
N LYS A 178 24.22 15.54 4.17
CA LYS A 178 23.46 14.81 3.15
C LYS A 178 24.31 13.72 2.49
N GLN A 179 25.56 14.03 2.10
CA GLN A 179 26.47 13.04 1.52
C GLN A 179 26.72 11.86 2.48
N LYS A 180 26.96 12.15 3.77
CA LYS A 180 27.12 11.12 4.81
C LYS A 180 25.84 10.33 5.03
N TYR A 181 24.69 10.98 5.04
CA TYR A 181 23.40 10.33 5.22
C TYR A 181 23.01 9.44 4.06
N LEU A 182 23.34 9.81 2.82
CA LEU A 182 23.17 8.93 1.66
C LEU A 182 23.96 7.63 1.83
N GLN A 183 25.22 7.70 2.29
CA GLN A 183 26.02 6.51 2.58
C GLN A 183 25.38 5.65 3.69
N GLN A 184 24.85 6.28 4.74
CA GLN A 184 24.15 5.56 5.82
C GLN A 184 22.84 4.92 5.34
N ILE A 185 22.09 5.59 4.46
CA ILE A 185 20.85 5.08 3.90
C ILE A 185 21.10 3.83 3.06
N VAL A 186 22.19 3.80 2.28
CA VAL A 186 22.48 2.66 1.40
C VAL A 186 23.15 1.52 2.17
N ILE A 187 24.12 1.81 3.05
CA ILE A 187 25.00 0.77 3.62
C ILE A 187 25.08 0.84 5.15
N ASP A 188 25.52 1.98 5.69
CA ASP A 188 26.07 2.01 7.05
C ASP A 188 25.01 2.09 8.17
N GLY A 189 23.81 2.58 7.86
CA GLY A 189 22.69 2.66 8.78
C GLY A 189 22.00 1.31 9.02
N HIS A 190 22.23 0.34 8.14
CA HIS A 190 21.68 -1.00 8.26
C HIS A 190 22.54 -1.92 9.15
N SER A 191 21.93 -2.97 9.72
CA SER A 191 22.72 -4.03 10.38
C SER A 191 23.58 -4.76 9.36
N SER A 192 24.74 -5.27 9.77
CA SER A 192 25.70 -5.93 8.86
C SER A 192 25.09 -7.02 7.97
N GLY A 193 24.14 -7.81 8.48
CA GLY A 193 23.42 -8.86 7.74
C GLY A 193 22.11 -8.43 7.05
N CYS A 194 21.84 -7.13 6.91
CA CYS A 194 20.59 -6.68 6.28
C CYS A 194 20.67 -6.77 4.76
N SER A 195 19.66 -7.39 4.13
CA SER A 195 19.57 -7.51 2.68
C SER A 195 19.57 -6.17 1.94
N TRP A 196 19.01 -5.11 2.54
CA TRP A 196 18.99 -3.77 1.93
C TRP A 196 20.39 -3.15 1.72
N ARG A 197 21.44 -3.66 2.37
CA ARG A 197 22.83 -3.22 2.11
C ARG A 197 23.34 -3.60 0.72
N ASN A 198 22.78 -4.65 0.14
CA ASN A 198 23.22 -5.22 -1.13
C ASN A 198 22.22 -4.97 -2.27
N PHE A 199 21.03 -4.50 -1.95
CA PHE A 199 19.93 -4.36 -2.88
C PHE A 199 19.21 -3.04 -2.62
N GLU A 200 19.00 -2.26 -3.67
CA GLU A 200 17.98 -1.21 -3.69
C GLU A 200 16.82 -1.63 -4.59
N THR A 201 15.63 -1.13 -4.30
CA THR A 201 14.47 -1.33 -5.19
C THR A 201 14.78 -0.66 -6.54
N PRO A 202 14.74 -1.36 -7.68
CA PRO A 202 14.93 -0.74 -8.98
C PRO A 202 13.84 0.31 -9.24
N LEU A 203 14.18 1.41 -9.93
CA LEU A 203 13.16 2.35 -10.42
C LEU A 203 12.47 1.78 -11.65
N GLU A 204 13.26 1.43 -12.65
CA GLU A 204 12.77 0.95 -13.94
C GLU A 204 12.05 -0.39 -13.80
N GLY A 205 10.82 -0.45 -14.30
CA GLY A 205 9.97 -1.63 -14.27
C GLY A 205 9.26 -1.89 -12.95
N ILE A 206 9.65 -1.22 -11.84
CA ILE A 206 8.96 -1.36 -10.55
C ILE A 206 8.20 -0.07 -10.21
N TYR A 207 8.90 1.06 -10.12
CA TYR A 207 8.28 2.36 -9.80
C TYR A 207 7.93 3.14 -11.06
N TYR A 208 8.85 3.20 -12.03
CA TYR A 208 8.57 3.64 -13.39
C TYR A 208 8.10 2.43 -14.19
N LEU A 209 6.78 2.28 -14.28
CA LEU A 209 6.16 1.13 -14.91
C LEU A 209 6.48 1.11 -16.40
N ARG A 210 6.81 -0.08 -16.92
CA ARG A 210 7.13 -0.26 -18.34
C ARG A 210 5.85 -0.28 -19.16
N PRO A 211 5.73 0.57 -20.20
CA PRO A 211 4.59 0.55 -21.08
C PRO A 211 4.53 -0.77 -21.87
N TYR A 212 3.36 -1.06 -22.44
CA TYR A 212 3.10 -2.21 -23.32
C TYR A 212 3.22 -3.58 -22.64
N ILE A 213 3.27 -3.62 -21.31
CA ILE A 213 3.19 -4.86 -20.54
C ILE A 213 1.79 -4.98 -19.94
N ASN A 214 1.14 -6.14 -20.12
CA ASN A 214 -0.23 -6.34 -19.66
C ASN A 214 -0.42 -6.11 -18.16
N ILE A 215 0.54 -6.52 -17.33
CA ILE A 215 0.48 -6.27 -15.89
C ILE A 215 0.54 -4.77 -15.57
N THR A 216 1.28 -3.99 -16.35
CA THR A 216 1.31 -2.53 -16.21
C THR A 216 -0.06 -1.95 -16.54
N ASN A 217 -0.69 -2.37 -17.64
CA ASN A 217 -2.02 -1.88 -18.02
C ASN A 217 -3.04 -2.16 -16.92
N GLU A 218 -3.08 -3.40 -16.43
CA GLU A 218 -3.97 -3.78 -15.33
C GLU A 218 -3.72 -2.94 -14.07
N LEU A 219 -2.46 -2.74 -13.68
CA LEU A 219 -2.10 -1.92 -12.51
C LEU A 219 -2.55 -0.46 -12.68
N LEU A 220 -2.26 0.15 -13.83
CA LEU A 220 -2.62 1.54 -14.12
C LEU A 220 -4.14 1.73 -14.10
N ILE A 221 -4.89 0.80 -14.70
CA ILE A 221 -6.36 0.91 -14.73
C ILE A 221 -6.94 0.73 -13.33
N ASN A 222 -6.44 -0.23 -12.55
CA ASN A 222 -6.89 -0.43 -11.17
C ASN A 222 -6.63 0.83 -10.31
N ASP A 223 -5.45 1.43 -10.44
CA ASP A 223 -5.09 2.66 -9.72
C ASP A 223 -5.96 3.84 -10.16
N TYR A 224 -6.14 4.03 -11.47
CA TYR A 224 -6.98 5.06 -12.06
C TYR A 224 -8.41 4.96 -11.54
N LEU A 225 -9.05 3.78 -11.64
CA LEU A 225 -10.43 3.60 -11.23
C LEU A 225 -10.65 3.77 -9.73
N LYS A 226 -9.68 3.34 -8.92
CA LYS A 226 -9.75 3.53 -7.47
C LYS A 226 -9.70 5.02 -7.11
N ASN A 227 -8.89 5.81 -7.82
CA ASN A 227 -8.85 7.25 -7.63
C ASN A 227 -10.09 7.93 -8.19
N LEU A 228 -10.54 7.54 -9.39
CA LEU A 228 -11.76 8.05 -10.01
C LEU A 228 -12.97 7.82 -9.12
N LYS A 229 -13.14 6.63 -8.54
CA LYS A 229 -14.20 6.36 -7.58
C LYS A 229 -14.13 7.31 -6.38
N ASN A 230 -12.94 7.52 -5.82
CA ASN A 230 -12.73 8.41 -4.68
C ASN A 230 -13.06 9.87 -5.01
N LEU A 231 -12.71 10.35 -6.21
CA LEU A 231 -12.99 11.72 -6.62
C LEU A 231 -14.46 11.90 -7.01
N ILE A 232 -15.07 10.94 -7.72
CA ILE A 232 -16.51 10.95 -8.00
C ILE A 232 -17.32 10.92 -6.71
N ASP A 233 -16.98 10.10 -5.72
CA ASP A 233 -17.74 10.08 -4.46
C ASP A 233 -17.73 11.42 -3.72
N ASN A 234 -16.79 12.32 -4.05
CA ASN A 234 -16.61 13.61 -3.38
C ASN A 234 -16.56 14.78 -4.37
N TRP A 235 -17.10 14.61 -5.59
CA TRP A 235 -16.94 15.61 -6.67
C TRP A 235 -17.62 16.94 -6.34
N VAL A 236 -18.74 16.90 -5.60
CA VAL A 236 -19.47 18.10 -5.18
C VAL A 236 -18.59 18.96 -4.29
N VAL A 237 -17.95 18.36 -3.28
CA VAL A 237 -17.03 19.05 -2.37
C VAL A 237 -15.85 19.62 -3.15
N LEU A 238 -15.23 18.85 -4.05
CA LEU A 238 -14.13 19.35 -4.87
C LEU A 238 -14.54 20.53 -5.78
N SER A 239 -15.79 20.54 -6.23
CA SER A 239 -16.28 21.63 -7.09
C SER A 239 -16.39 22.97 -6.36
N GLU A 240 -16.51 22.95 -5.02
CA GLU A 240 -16.46 24.17 -4.20
C GLU A 240 -15.05 24.80 -4.16
N PHE A 241 -14.02 24.05 -4.56
CA PHE A 241 -12.63 24.49 -4.63
C PHE A 241 -12.14 24.65 -6.08
N LYS A 242 -13.06 24.65 -7.06
CA LYS A 242 -12.73 24.78 -8.49
C LYS A 242 -11.84 25.99 -8.79
N GLU A 243 -12.04 27.10 -8.08
CA GLU A 243 -11.29 28.36 -8.27
C GLU A 243 -9.82 28.27 -7.83
N TYR A 244 -9.48 27.31 -6.97
CA TYR A 244 -8.08 27.06 -6.55
C TYR A 244 -7.27 26.35 -7.63
N PHE A 245 -7.92 25.80 -8.66
CA PHE A 245 -7.26 25.10 -9.75
C PHE A 245 -7.02 26.04 -10.93
N GLU A 246 -5.94 25.83 -11.67
CA GLU A 246 -5.70 26.58 -12.89
C GLU A 246 -6.89 26.51 -13.86
N ASP A 247 -7.27 27.65 -14.44
CA ASP A 247 -8.44 27.72 -15.33
C ASP A 247 -8.20 26.89 -16.61
N SER A 248 -6.96 26.83 -17.08
CA SER A 248 -6.52 26.01 -18.22
C SER A 248 -6.82 24.52 -17.98
N PHE A 249 -6.58 24.04 -16.76
CA PHE A 249 -6.83 22.67 -16.36
C PHE A 249 -8.33 22.39 -16.28
N VAL A 250 -9.08 23.27 -15.62
CA VAL A 250 -10.51 23.09 -15.40
C VAL A 250 -11.32 23.22 -16.69
N ALA A 251 -10.88 24.08 -17.61
CA ALA A 251 -11.48 24.24 -18.94
C ALA A 251 -11.11 23.10 -19.90
N SER A 252 -10.11 22.27 -19.56
CA SER A 252 -9.71 21.16 -20.42
C SER A 252 -10.84 20.12 -20.56
N SER A 253 -11.25 19.88 -21.80
CA SER A 253 -12.18 18.81 -22.15
C SER A 253 -11.40 17.53 -22.38
N ALA A 254 -11.60 16.52 -21.53
CA ALA A 254 -11.13 15.17 -21.81
C ALA A 254 -11.86 14.60 -23.04
N ASP A 255 -11.22 13.66 -23.75
CA ASP A 255 -11.81 12.97 -24.89
C ASP A 255 -13.16 12.31 -24.49
N PRO A 256 -14.27 12.61 -25.18
CA PRO A 256 -15.57 11.97 -24.92
C PRO A 256 -15.52 10.44 -24.95
N ALA A 257 -14.66 9.84 -25.80
CA ALA A 257 -14.47 8.40 -25.84
C ALA A 257 -13.83 7.88 -24.55
N PHE A 258 -12.83 8.60 -24.01
CA PHE A 258 -12.18 8.28 -22.75
C PHE A 258 -13.16 8.32 -21.57
N LEU A 259 -14.01 9.35 -21.51
CA LEU A 259 -15.06 9.48 -20.50
C LEU A 259 -16.04 8.31 -20.56
N LYS A 260 -16.48 7.95 -21.77
CA LYS A 260 -17.41 6.84 -21.98
C LYS A 260 -16.83 5.50 -21.52
N ILE A 261 -15.58 5.20 -21.88
CA ILE A 261 -14.90 3.96 -21.46
C ILE A 261 -14.70 3.95 -19.94
N SER A 262 -14.31 5.10 -19.36
CA SER A 262 -14.13 5.26 -17.91
C SER A 262 -15.43 4.93 -17.15
N ASN A 263 -16.55 5.46 -17.63
CA ASN A 263 -17.86 5.22 -17.04
C ASN A 263 -18.29 3.76 -17.17
N GLN A 264 -18.06 3.13 -18.32
CA GLN A 264 -18.34 1.70 -18.51
C GLN A 264 -17.57 0.83 -17.51
N TRP A 265 -16.27 1.08 -17.36
CA TRP A 265 -15.42 0.39 -16.38
C TRP A 265 -15.89 0.62 -14.94
N LEU A 266 -16.16 1.87 -14.56
CA LEU A 266 -16.57 2.23 -13.22
C LEU A 266 -17.91 1.57 -12.83
N LEU A 267 -18.88 1.61 -13.75
CA LEU A 267 -20.19 0.98 -13.56
C LEU A 267 -20.08 -0.53 -13.41
N GLN A 268 -19.25 -1.19 -14.23
CA GLN A 268 -19.03 -2.63 -14.15
C GLN A 268 -18.30 -3.04 -12.86
N ARG A 269 -17.34 -2.22 -12.41
CA ARG A 269 -16.47 -2.51 -11.27
C ARG A 269 -17.14 -2.28 -9.93
N TYR A 270 -17.80 -1.14 -9.76
CA TYR A 270 -18.29 -0.68 -8.45
C TYR A 270 -19.82 -0.62 -8.34
N PHE A 271 -20.55 -0.61 -9.45
CA PHE A 271 -21.98 -0.31 -9.46
C PHE A 271 -22.80 -1.36 -10.23
N LYS A 272 -22.54 -2.65 -9.98
CA LYS A 272 -23.14 -3.77 -10.72
C LYS A 272 -24.68 -3.78 -10.69
N GLU A 273 -25.27 -3.40 -9.56
CA GLU A 273 -26.72 -3.54 -9.30
C GLU A 273 -27.53 -2.30 -9.68
N ASN A 274 -26.90 -1.14 -9.90
CA ASN A 274 -27.61 0.14 -10.08
C ASN A 274 -27.03 0.97 -11.24
N LYS A 275 -26.78 0.32 -12.38
CA LYS A 275 -26.07 0.92 -13.51
C LYS A 275 -26.80 2.10 -14.14
N GLU A 276 -28.12 2.01 -14.28
CA GLU A 276 -28.93 3.00 -15.02
C GLU A 276 -29.06 4.34 -14.27
N ASN A 277 -29.24 4.31 -12.95
CA ASN A 277 -29.33 5.54 -12.17
C ASN A 277 -27.96 6.22 -12.06
N LEU A 278 -26.89 5.44 -11.93
CA LEU A 278 -25.53 5.97 -11.82
C LEU A 278 -24.96 6.42 -13.16
N SER A 279 -25.37 5.84 -14.29
CA SER A 279 -24.90 6.33 -15.60
C SER A 279 -25.30 7.78 -15.85
N ILE A 280 -26.50 8.18 -15.44
CA ILE A 280 -26.97 9.57 -15.58
C ILE A 280 -26.15 10.50 -14.67
N LEU A 281 -25.87 10.08 -13.44
CA LEU A 281 -25.03 10.88 -12.54
C LEU A 281 -23.60 11.06 -13.07
N LEU A 282 -23.06 10.04 -13.73
CA LEU A 282 -21.71 10.10 -14.31
C LEU A 282 -21.60 11.10 -15.48
N GLU A 283 -22.70 11.38 -16.19
CA GLU A 283 -22.76 12.41 -17.23
C GLU A 283 -22.68 13.84 -16.66
N MET A 284 -23.05 14.03 -15.39
CA MET A 284 -22.96 15.33 -14.70
C MET A 284 -21.55 15.61 -14.14
N ILE A 285 -20.68 14.60 -14.09
CA ILE A 285 -19.34 14.73 -13.52
C ILE A 285 -18.47 15.56 -14.46
N PRO A 286 -17.82 16.64 -13.98
CA PRO A 286 -16.92 17.44 -14.81
C PRO A 286 -15.76 16.61 -15.38
N SER A 287 -15.40 16.85 -16.65
CA SER A 287 -14.32 16.13 -17.35
C SER A 287 -12.98 16.18 -16.61
N TRP A 288 -12.68 17.33 -15.99
CA TRP A 288 -11.43 17.53 -15.27
C TRP A 288 -11.24 16.57 -14.10
N ILE A 289 -12.31 15.99 -13.53
CA ILE A 289 -12.23 14.96 -12.48
C ILE A 289 -11.56 13.68 -13.02
N TYR A 290 -11.85 13.31 -14.26
CA TYR A 290 -11.26 12.14 -14.91
C TYR A 290 -9.76 12.36 -15.16
N THR A 291 -9.41 13.55 -15.66
CA THR A 291 -8.00 13.96 -15.81
C THR A 291 -7.27 13.98 -14.47
N PHE A 292 -7.90 14.52 -13.42
CA PHE A 292 -7.37 14.53 -12.05
C PHE A 292 -7.04 13.11 -11.55
N SER A 293 -7.95 12.19 -11.81
CA SER A 293 -7.84 10.78 -11.43
C SER A 293 -6.68 10.08 -12.16
N MET A 294 -6.50 10.40 -13.45
CA MET A 294 -5.41 9.89 -14.28
C MET A 294 -4.04 10.35 -13.80
N LEU A 295 -3.94 11.60 -13.34
CA LEU A 295 -2.72 12.14 -12.71
C LEU A 295 -2.45 11.53 -11.31
N GLY A 296 -3.38 10.72 -10.80
CA GLY A 296 -3.22 9.95 -9.56
C GLY A 296 -3.46 10.76 -8.30
N TRP A 297 -4.09 11.92 -8.43
CA TRP A 297 -4.54 12.71 -7.29
C TRP A 297 -5.77 12.07 -6.65
N ALA A 298 -5.84 12.16 -5.33
CA ALA A 298 -6.93 11.64 -4.54
C ALA A 298 -7.31 12.60 -3.43
N LEU A 299 -8.60 12.74 -3.17
CA LEU A 299 -9.09 13.49 -2.03
C LEU A 299 -9.00 12.63 -0.76
N ASN A 300 -8.38 13.20 0.26
CA ASN A 300 -8.22 12.63 1.59
C ASN A 300 -8.70 13.66 2.61
N VAL A 301 -9.10 13.15 3.77
CA VAL A 301 -9.63 13.97 4.86
C VAL A 301 -8.79 13.72 6.09
N GLN A 302 -8.36 14.78 6.76
CA GLN A 302 -7.66 14.66 8.03
C GLN A 302 -8.23 15.65 9.03
N THR A 303 -8.63 15.15 10.20
CA THR A 303 -9.06 16.00 11.30
C THR A 303 -7.85 16.48 12.09
N PHE A 304 -7.76 17.77 12.36
CA PHE A 304 -6.75 18.43 13.21
C PHE A 304 -7.47 19.12 14.38
N SER A 305 -7.38 18.55 15.58
CA SER A 305 -8.25 18.87 16.72
C SER A 305 -9.73 18.81 16.33
N ASP A 306 -10.38 19.97 16.18
CA ASP A 306 -11.78 20.11 15.82
C ASP A 306 -11.97 20.57 14.36
N GLN A 307 -10.87 20.78 13.62
CA GLN A 307 -10.91 21.23 12.23
C GLN A 307 -10.78 20.06 11.26
N VAL A 308 -11.62 20.04 10.23
CA VAL A 308 -11.50 19.07 9.13
C VAL A 308 -10.71 19.69 8.00
N ILE A 309 -9.64 19.01 7.58
CA ILE A 309 -8.74 19.46 6.52
C ILE A 309 -8.87 18.56 5.31
N LEU A 310 -9.07 19.19 4.16
CA LEU A 310 -9.15 18.54 2.87
C LEU A 310 -7.78 18.55 2.21
N LEU A 311 -7.31 17.36 1.84
CA LEU A 311 -5.98 17.11 1.32
C LEU A 311 -6.07 16.38 -0.01
N LEU A 312 -5.49 16.95 -1.06
CA LEU A 312 -5.17 16.19 -2.26
C LEU A 312 -3.83 15.51 -2.05
N ILE A 313 -3.78 14.21 -2.28
CA ILE A 313 -2.55 13.43 -2.14
C ILE A 313 -2.34 12.60 -3.40
N CYS A 314 -1.16 12.74 -4.02
CA CYS A 314 -0.77 11.86 -5.12
C CYS A 314 -0.50 10.44 -4.59
N ASN A 315 -1.13 9.43 -5.19
CA ASN A 315 -1.01 8.03 -4.78
C ASN A 315 0.38 7.40 -5.02
N LYS A 316 1.25 8.07 -5.78
CA LYS A 316 2.62 7.63 -6.14
C LYS A 316 3.69 8.39 -5.38
N CYS A 317 3.80 9.70 -5.58
CA CYS A 317 4.84 10.52 -4.94
C CYS A 317 4.48 11.06 -3.55
N ASN A 318 3.23 10.88 -3.12
CA ASN A 318 2.74 11.30 -1.81
C ASN A 318 2.89 12.82 -1.56
N GLN A 319 2.96 13.62 -2.63
CA GLN A 319 2.82 15.07 -2.58
C GLN A 319 1.43 15.43 -2.04
N ARG A 320 1.36 16.47 -1.18
CA ARG A 320 0.14 16.86 -0.47
C ARG A 320 -0.18 18.32 -0.71
N ILE A 321 -1.44 18.59 -1.05
CA ILE A 321 -1.95 19.94 -1.33
C ILE A 321 -3.16 20.14 -0.44
N PHE A 322 -3.16 21.26 0.29
CA PHE A 322 -4.21 21.60 1.23
C PHE A 322 -5.25 22.48 0.53
N LEU A 323 -6.52 22.12 0.59
CA LEU A 323 -7.58 22.84 -0.13
C LEU A 323 -8.26 23.93 0.69
N ASN A 324 -8.31 23.80 2.02
CA ASN A 324 -9.15 24.63 2.88
C ASN A 324 -8.41 25.36 4.01
N LEU A 325 -7.10 25.61 3.87
CA LEU A 325 -6.30 26.32 4.88
C LEU A 325 -6.84 27.74 5.18
N GLU A 326 -7.19 28.50 4.14
CA GLU A 326 -7.57 29.92 4.25
C GLU A 326 -8.99 30.14 4.80
N LYS A 327 -9.90 29.18 4.57
CA LYS A 327 -11.33 29.27 4.96
C LYS A 327 -11.59 28.97 6.45
N HIS A 328 -10.56 28.71 7.26
CA HIS A 328 -10.70 28.47 8.71
C HIS A 328 -10.75 29.74 9.56
N SER A 329 -10.86 30.91 8.93
CA SER A 329 -11.22 32.16 9.61
C SER A 329 -12.69 32.14 10.04
N SER A 330 -12.93 31.70 11.28
CA SER A 330 -14.10 32.06 12.12
C SER A 330 -15.52 31.71 11.64
N SER A 331 -15.75 30.57 10.97
CA SER A 331 -17.12 30.03 10.84
C SER A 331 -17.21 28.53 11.20
N PRO A 332 -18.29 28.08 11.86
CA PRO A 332 -18.53 26.67 12.10
C PRO A 332 -18.72 25.97 10.75
N GLN A 333 -17.82 25.05 10.43
CA GLN A 333 -17.81 24.33 9.15
C GLN A 333 -19.16 23.63 8.94
N PRO A 334 -19.79 23.76 7.76
CA PRO A 334 -20.97 22.98 7.41
C PRO A 334 -20.63 21.49 7.49
N TYR A 335 -21.60 20.65 7.84
CA TYR A 335 -21.47 19.20 7.88
C TYR A 335 -20.99 18.67 6.52
N LEU A 336 -19.67 18.54 6.34
CA LEU A 336 -19.06 17.96 5.15
C LEU A 336 -19.38 16.47 5.12
N HIS A 337 -20.35 16.08 4.31
CA HIS A 337 -20.77 14.69 4.13
C HIS A 337 -19.80 13.95 3.19
N LEU A 338 -18.57 13.76 3.64
CA LEU A 338 -17.51 13.08 2.90
C LEU A 338 -17.73 11.57 2.96
N SER A 339 -17.48 10.86 1.86
CA SER A 339 -17.48 9.40 1.92
C SER A 339 -16.40 8.91 2.88
N SER A 340 -16.62 7.80 3.59
CA SER A 340 -15.65 7.23 4.54
C SER A 340 -14.32 6.77 3.90
N SER A 341 -14.20 6.94 2.59
CA SER A 341 -13.06 6.57 1.78
C SER A 341 -11.93 7.58 1.97
N LYS A 342 -10.82 7.13 2.59
CA LYS A 342 -9.56 7.89 2.80
C LYS A 342 -9.60 8.96 3.90
N ILE A 343 -10.20 8.61 5.04
CA ILE A 343 -9.97 9.32 6.31
C ILE A 343 -8.56 8.97 6.82
N LEU A 344 -7.68 9.97 6.93
CA LEU A 344 -6.36 9.84 7.53
C LEU A 344 -6.46 9.87 9.05
N THR A 345 -5.41 9.39 9.74
CA THR A 345 -5.35 9.40 11.19
C THR A 345 -5.53 10.83 11.74
N PRO A 346 -6.53 11.06 12.62
CA PRO A 346 -6.74 12.38 13.23
C PRO A 346 -5.51 12.86 13.98
N CYS A 347 -5.16 14.13 13.78
CA CYS A 347 -4.19 14.87 14.58
C CYS A 347 -4.92 15.53 15.75
N LYS A 348 -4.39 15.40 16.97
CA LYS A 348 -5.02 15.96 18.19
C LYS A 348 -4.75 17.46 18.41
N TYR A 349 -3.97 18.10 17.55
CA TYR A 349 -3.48 19.47 17.74
C TYR A 349 -3.91 20.36 16.58
N PRO A 350 -4.17 21.65 16.85
CA PRO A 350 -4.65 22.59 15.84
C PRO A 350 -3.53 22.88 14.84
N ILE A 351 -3.89 23.33 13.64
CA ILE A 351 -2.90 23.84 12.69
C ILE A 351 -2.21 25.06 13.33
N PRO A 352 -0.86 25.15 13.31
CA PRO A 352 -0.17 26.36 13.73
C PRO A 352 -0.74 27.55 12.97
N ASN A 353 -1.29 28.52 13.69
CA ASN A 353 -1.93 29.68 13.08
C ASN A 353 -0.87 30.48 12.30
N PRO A 354 -1.01 30.69 10.98
CA PRO A 354 -0.03 31.47 10.20
C PRO A 354 0.07 32.94 10.65
N GLN A 355 -0.79 33.41 11.57
CA GLN A 355 -0.83 34.78 12.09
C GLN A 355 -0.03 35.02 13.39
N LEU A 356 0.90 34.13 13.77
CA LEU A 356 1.82 34.44 14.88
C LEU A 356 2.78 35.58 14.47
N PRO A 357 2.97 36.62 15.30
CA PRO A 357 3.78 37.79 14.95
C PRO A 357 5.25 37.38 14.82
N GLY A 358 5.69 37.26 13.58
CA GLY A 358 6.97 36.69 13.16
C GLY A 358 6.95 36.22 11.70
N TYR A 359 5.75 35.90 11.19
CA TYR A 359 5.45 35.78 9.76
C TYR A 359 4.59 36.98 9.34
N GLN A 360 5.22 38.13 9.14
CA GLN A 360 4.61 39.19 8.33
C GLN A 360 5.14 39.00 6.91
N ASP A 361 4.39 38.26 6.08
CA ASP A 361 4.57 38.34 4.64
C ASP A 361 4.00 39.68 4.17
N GLU A 362 4.92 40.61 3.94
CA GLU A 362 4.74 41.71 3.01
C GLU A 362 4.59 41.12 1.62
N GLN A 363 3.36 40.86 1.19
CA GLN A 363 2.86 41.06 -0.18
C GLN A 363 1.49 40.40 -0.35
N HIS A 364 0.55 41.15 -0.95
CA HIS A 364 -0.56 40.55 -1.67
C HIS A 364 0.02 39.72 -2.82
N GLU A 365 0.42 38.47 -2.55
CA GLU A 365 0.74 37.51 -3.59
C GLU A 365 -0.56 37.10 -4.28
N GLU A 366 -0.61 37.23 -5.61
CA GLU A 366 -1.59 36.51 -6.42
C GLU A 366 -1.56 35.05 -5.98
N THR A 367 -2.66 34.54 -5.44
CA THR A 367 -2.75 33.14 -5.02
C THR A 367 -2.43 32.27 -6.23
N VAL A 368 -1.23 31.69 -6.26
CA VAL A 368 -0.79 30.81 -7.34
C VAL A 368 -1.76 29.64 -7.40
N LYS A 369 -2.50 29.54 -8.50
CA LYS A 369 -3.48 28.46 -8.69
C LYS A 369 -2.75 27.13 -8.79
N PHE A 370 -3.33 26.10 -8.18
CA PHE A 370 -2.80 24.74 -8.22
C PHE A 370 -2.89 24.16 -9.64
N ASN A 371 -1.76 23.68 -10.16
CA ASN A 371 -1.68 22.97 -11.42
C ASN A 371 -1.45 21.47 -11.20
N PRO A 372 -2.45 20.60 -11.44
CA PRO A 372 -2.33 19.17 -11.22
C PRO A 372 -1.21 18.49 -12.03
N TYR A 373 -0.74 19.08 -13.14
CA TYR A 373 0.30 18.51 -13.99
C TYR A 373 1.72 18.75 -13.48
N THR A 374 1.97 19.88 -12.82
CA THR A 374 3.32 20.31 -12.43
C THR A 374 3.57 20.17 -10.94
N GLU A 375 2.52 20.21 -10.13
CA GLU A 375 2.58 20.14 -8.67
C GLU A 375 2.79 18.72 -8.12
N HIS A 376 3.43 17.86 -8.90
CA HIS A 376 3.98 16.61 -8.44
C HIS A 376 5.44 16.80 -8.10
N LYS A 377 5.98 15.96 -7.21
CA LYS A 377 7.43 15.80 -7.10
C LYS A 377 8.03 15.43 -8.46
N ASP A 378 9.19 15.99 -8.75
CA ASP A 378 10.00 15.76 -9.95
C ASP A 378 10.18 14.27 -10.30
N TRP A 379 10.35 13.41 -9.29
CA TRP A 379 10.48 11.96 -9.43
C TRP A 379 9.14 11.20 -9.48
N CYS A 380 7.98 11.87 -9.50
CA CYS A 380 6.69 11.21 -9.51
C CYS A 380 6.47 10.41 -10.79
N CYS A 381 6.17 9.11 -10.67
CA CYS A 381 6.02 8.27 -11.86
C CYS A 381 4.85 8.70 -12.77
N ASN A 382 3.78 9.35 -12.24
CA ASN A 382 2.63 9.84 -13.03
C ASN A 382 2.96 10.97 -14.01
N VAL A 383 4.06 11.70 -13.78
CA VAL A 383 4.51 12.82 -14.63
C VAL A 383 5.92 12.61 -15.18
N HIS A 384 6.60 11.55 -14.74
CA HIS A 384 7.92 11.17 -15.23
C HIS A 384 7.88 10.88 -16.73
N ARG A 385 8.97 11.29 -17.40
CA ARG A 385 9.17 11.07 -18.82
C ARG A 385 9.67 9.64 -19.04
N MET A 386 9.04 8.91 -19.94
CA MET A 386 9.50 7.57 -20.29
C MET A 386 10.70 7.65 -21.23
N THR A 387 11.69 6.81 -20.99
CA THR A 387 12.72 6.50 -21.99
C THR A 387 12.20 5.36 -22.85
N THR A 388 11.53 5.69 -23.95
CA THR A 388 11.22 4.72 -25.01
C THR A 388 12.48 4.49 -25.86
N SER A 389 12.68 3.26 -26.32
CA SER A 389 13.78 2.89 -27.24
C SER A 389 13.65 3.55 -28.62
N GLU A 390 12.54 4.24 -28.88
CA GLU A 390 12.31 5.02 -30.07
C GLU A 390 12.89 6.42 -29.89
N VAL A 391 13.93 6.70 -30.66
CA VAL A 391 14.64 7.98 -30.73
C VAL A 391 13.61 9.11 -30.93
N ASN A 392 13.33 9.89 -29.87
CA ASN A 392 12.47 11.11 -29.82
C ASN A 392 11.00 11.02 -29.39
N SER A 393 10.53 10.04 -28.59
CA SER A 393 9.23 10.21 -27.90
C SER A 393 9.37 10.61 -26.43
N ASP A 394 9.19 11.90 -26.17
CA ASP A 394 9.12 12.55 -24.85
C ASP A 394 7.76 12.24 -24.16
N LEU A 395 7.38 10.95 -24.12
CA LEU A 395 6.05 10.51 -23.70
C LEU A 395 5.96 10.39 -22.17
N LYS A 396 4.94 11.01 -21.57
CA LYS A 396 4.64 10.86 -20.14
C LYS A 396 3.70 9.68 -19.90
N ILE A 397 3.81 9.01 -18.74
CA ILE A 397 2.97 7.83 -18.42
C ILE A 397 1.47 8.11 -18.53
N HIS A 398 1.00 9.32 -18.20
CA HIS A 398 -0.43 9.63 -18.27
C HIS A 398 -0.91 9.76 -19.71
N GLN A 399 -0.04 10.20 -20.64
CA GLN A 399 -0.33 10.22 -22.07
C GLN A 399 -0.39 8.79 -22.61
N TYR A 400 0.61 7.96 -22.26
CA TYR A 400 0.58 6.54 -22.55
C TYR A 400 -0.70 5.86 -22.02
N PHE A 401 -1.05 6.14 -20.77
CA PHE A 401 -2.24 5.57 -20.15
C PHE A 401 -3.52 5.99 -20.88
N HIS A 402 -3.64 7.27 -21.25
CA HIS A 402 -4.79 7.76 -22.02
C HIS A 402 -4.98 6.97 -23.31
N ASP A 403 -3.92 6.83 -24.11
CA ASP A 403 -3.97 6.14 -25.40
C ASP A 403 -4.20 4.64 -25.24
N MET A 404 -3.53 4.01 -24.27
CA MET A 404 -3.75 2.60 -23.91
C MET A 404 -5.20 2.37 -23.47
N PHE A 405 -5.74 3.26 -22.64
CA PHE A 405 -7.09 3.13 -22.10
C PHE A 405 -8.16 3.24 -23.19
N LEU A 406 -8.00 4.17 -24.15
CA LEU A 406 -8.89 4.31 -25.30
C LEU A 406 -8.97 3.02 -26.14
N ASN A 407 -7.82 2.36 -26.32
CA ASN A 407 -7.73 1.11 -27.07
C ASN A 407 -8.24 -0.10 -26.26
N SER A 408 -8.39 0.03 -24.93
CA SER A 408 -8.75 -1.07 -24.03
C SER A 408 -10.25 -1.34 -23.90
N LYS A 409 -11.10 -0.73 -24.73
CA LYS A 409 -12.56 -0.86 -24.62
C LYS A 409 -13.06 -2.31 -24.76
N SER A 410 -12.39 -3.14 -25.55
CA SER A 410 -12.73 -4.56 -25.69
C SER A 410 -12.24 -5.40 -24.49
N ASN A 411 -11.36 -4.85 -23.65
CA ASN A 411 -10.74 -5.53 -22.52
C ASN A 411 -11.53 -5.39 -21.21
N ILE A 412 -12.75 -4.86 -21.23
CA ILE A 412 -13.58 -4.74 -20.02
C ILE A 412 -14.20 -6.10 -19.69
N GLY A 413 -13.73 -6.71 -18.60
CA GLY A 413 -14.27 -7.96 -18.09
C GLY A 413 -15.66 -7.83 -17.46
N PRO A 414 -16.32 -8.97 -17.19
CA PRO A 414 -17.68 -9.02 -16.61
C PRO A 414 -17.76 -8.45 -15.18
N ASN A 415 -16.66 -8.22 -14.50
CA ASN A 415 -16.57 -7.61 -13.18
C ASN A 415 -15.81 -6.27 -13.19
N GLY A 416 -15.54 -5.71 -14.37
CA GLY A 416 -14.72 -4.51 -14.52
C GLY A 416 -13.24 -4.77 -14.22
N GLU A 417 -12.77 -6.00 -14.45
CA GLU A 417 -11.37 -6.40 -14.50
C GLU A 417 -10.80 -6.21 -15.91
N TYR A 418 -9.49 -6.02 -16.03
CA TYR A 418 -8.84 -6.00 -17.34
C TYR A 418 -8.73 -7.44 -17.87
N VAL A 419 -9.34 -7.74 -19.01
CA VAL A 419 -9.31 -9.06 -19.66
C VAL A 419 -8.57 -8.94 -20.98
N GLN A 420 -7.64 -9.85 -21.25
CA GLN A 420 -6.90 -9.84 -22.52
C GLN A 420 -7.74 -10.48 -23.63
N ALA A 421 -7.68 -9.90 -24.83
CA ALA A 421 -8.43 -10.40 -25.98
C ALA A 421 -7.83 -11.71 -26.57
N ASP A 422 -6.57 -12.04 -26.24
CA ASP A 422 -5.80 -13.12 -26.88
C ASP A 422 -5.56 -14.36 -25.98
N GLU A 423 -6.24 -14.49 -24.83
CA GLU A 423 -6.08 -15.67 -23.97
C GLU A 423 -6.61 -16.98 -24.63
N ASP A 424 -7.42 -16.88 -25.68
CA ASP A 424 -7.96 -18.03 -26.44
C ASP A 424 -6.91 -18.76 -27.31
N LEU A 425 -5.67 -18.25 -27.42
CA LEU A 425 -4.55 -18.95 -28.07
C LEU A 425 -3.46 -19.43 -27.10
N SER A 426 -3.65 -19.27 -25.79
CA SER A 426 -2.78 -19.89 -24.80
C SER A 426 -3.23 -21.34 -24.56
N MET A 427 -2.61 -22.25 -25.31
CA MET A 427 -2.71 -23.70 -25.12
C MET A 427 -2.39 -24.07 -23.66
N ASP A 428 -3.42 -24.46 -22.90
CA ASP A 428 -3.40 -25.16 -21.61
C ASP A 428 -2.14 -25.01 -20.75
N CYS A 429 -2.10 -23.97 -19.91
CA CYS A 429 -1.28 -23.98 -18.68
C CYS A 429 -1.99 -23.39 -17.45
N THR A 430 -3.30 -23.18 -17.50
CA THR A 430 -4.07 -22.60 -16.39
C THR A 430 -5.42 -23.27 -16.15
N GLU A 431 -5.58 -24.55 -16.50
CA GLU A 431 -6.65 -25.33 -15.88
C GLU A 431 -6.25 -25.81 -14.47
N SER A 432 -6.91 -25.19 -13.51
CA SER A 432 -6.92 -25.48 -12.08
C SER A 432 -5.71 -24.99 -11.27
N LEU A 433 -5.88 -23.80 -10.69
CA LEU A 433 -5.57 -23.63 -9.26
C LEU A 433 -6.52 -24.52 -8.43
N ALA A 434 -6.51 -25.83 -8.70
CA ALA A 434 -6.79 -26.81 -7.68
C ALA A 434 -5.79 -26.48 -6.58
N LYS A 435 -6.28 -25.99 -5.44
CA LYS A 435 -5.53 -25.78 -4.19
C LYS A 435 -4.42 -26.80 -4.16
N ARG A 436 -3.20 -26.39 -4.54
CA ARG A 436 -2.02 -27.24 -4.49
C ARG A 436 -1.97 -27.62 -3.02
N ARG A 437 -2.39 -28.84 -2.69
CA ARG A 437 -2.34 -29.34 -1.33
C ARG A 437 -0.90 -29.07 -0.93
N LYS A 438 -0.69 -28.15 0.01
CA LYS A 438 0.62 -27.97 0.65
C LYS A 438 1.07 -29.40 0.93
N SER A 439 2.15 -29.82 0.28
CA SER A 439 2.76 -31.11 0.55
C SER A 439 2.90 -31.17 2.05
N PHE A 440 2.17 -32.10 2.67
CA PHE A 440 2.17 -32.24 4.11
C PHE A 440 3.57 -32.73 4.46
N ASP A 441 4.43 -31.81 4.89
CA ASP A 441 5.71 -32.17 5.43
C ASP A 441 5.43 -32.97 6.70
N ILE A 442 5.84 -34.24 6.70
CA ILE A 442 5.64 -35.17 7.80
C ILE A 442 6.25 -34.60 9.08
N ASN A 443 7.36 -33.85 8.97
CA ASN A 443 7.98 -33.19 10.10
C ASN A 443 7.14 -32.01 10.62
N GLU A 444 6.61 -31.17 9.73
CA GLU A 444 5.68 -30.09 10.10
C GLU A 444 4.37 -30.64 10.72
N GLY A 445 3.91 -31.79 10.21
CA GLY A 445 2.77 -32.53 10.72
C GLY A 445 2.99 -33.08 12.13
N ILE A 446 4.14 -33.73 12.35
CA ILE A 446 4.57 -34.24 13.66
C ILE A 446 4.77 -33.10 14.65
N GLU A 447 5.33 -31.97 14.22
CA GLU A 447 5.56 -30.81 15.08
C GLU A 447 4.23 -30.14 15.50
N LYS A 448 3.27 -30.02 14.57
CA LYS A 448 1.90 -29.58 14.89
C LYS A 448 1.20 -30.54 15.85
N LEU A 449 1.38 -31.85 15.66
CA LEU A 449 0.82 -32.87 16.53
C LEU A 449 1.44 -32.82 17.93
N ASN A 450 2.76 -32.62 18.04
CA ASN A 450 3.46 -32.45 19.32
C ASN A 450 3.06 -31.14 20.04
N LYS A 451 2.87 -30.04 19.30
CA LYS A 451 2.35 -28.78 19.85
C LYS A 451 0.91 -28.93 20.36
N LEU A 452 0.07 -29.64 19.61
CA LEU A 452 -1.30 -29.96 20.04
C LEU A 452 -1.31 -30.89 21.26
N ARG A 453 -0.44 -31.91 21.30
CA ARG A 453 -0.30 -32.82 22.45
C ARG A 453 0.10 -32.08 23.71
N LYS A 454 1.11 -31.20 23.64
CA LYS A 454 1.54 -30.34 24.75
C LYS A 454 0.43 -29.41 25.27
N LEU A 455 -0.54 -29.03 24.45
CA LEU A 455 -1.64 -28.12 24.84
C LEU A 455 -2.88 -28.86 25.36
N TYR A 456 -3.15 -30.05 24.84
CA TYR A 456 -4.33 -30.84 25.18
C TYR A 456 -4.06 -31.89 26.26
N MET A 457 -2.81 -32.09 26.68
CA MET A 457 -2.43 -33.09 27.71
C MET A 457 -1.52 -32.48 28.77
N LEU A 458 -1.85 -31.26 29.23
CA LEU A 458 -1.09 -30.56 30.27
C LEU A 458 -1.19 -31.20 31.67
N ASP A 459 -2.25 -31.99 31.92
CA ASP A 459 -2.57 -32.58 33.22
C ASP A 459 -2.62 -34.13 33.21
N GLU A 460 -1.96 -34.77 32.23
CA GLU A 460 -1.58 -36.20 32.27
C GLU A 460 -0.05 -36.29 32.33
#